data_AF-A0A976Q7L4-F1
#
_entry.id   AF-A0A976Q7L4-F1
#
_cell.length_a   1.000
_cell.length_b   1.000
_cell.length_c   1.000
_cell.angle_alpha   90.00
_cell.angle_beta   90.00
_cell.angle_gamma   90.00
#
_symmetry.space_group_name_H-M   'P 1'
#
loop_
_entity.id
_entity.type
_entity.pdbx_description
1 polymer ?
#
loop_
_entity_poly.entity_id
_entity_poly.type
_entity_poly.pdbx_seq_one_letter_code
_entity_poly.pdbx_strand_id
1 'polypeptide(L)'
;MFKFFSIIIGITLCSSVWCQNKLGGIGSWREHYNNQSVQQVAIATGAGSTIGTTIGTTKTNNTSAKWLIAATPYQIALVDSKNEIDLIGKSNGLHDMGIACTAWDSEQSQMIIAYQNSNIDIVQEDQVFSINDLLLSSLYGNKKINDIFILHNWAFVSTNFGIVVIDLTKHEIKDTWFPNNNRQNTITYQVSCTATDLIAVTENGIWTCPLKNNWITNAWQNIASYNNLGIQKITQYNNQVWV
;
A
#
# COMPACT_ATOMS: atom_id res chain seq x y z
N MET A 1 -22.55 -5.22 58.77
CA MET A 1 -22.11 -6.38 57.98
C MET A 1 -21.34 -5.83 56.78
N PHE A 2 -20.01 -5.77 56.90
CA PHE A 2 -19.10 -5.18 55.91
C PHE A 2 -19.02 -6.08 54.66
N LYS A 3 -19.25 -5.51 53.48
CA LYS A 3 -18.89 -6.13 52.19
C LYS A 3 -17.74 -5.33 51.60
N PHE A 4 -16.55 -5.94 51.59
CA PHE A 4 -15.36 -5.42 50.92
C PHE A 4 -15.57 -5.47 49.40
N PHE A 5 -15.38 -4.32 48.74
CA PHE A 5 -15.24 -4.19 47.29
C PHE A 5 -13.76 -4.42 46.96
N SER A 6 -13.42 -5.47 46.20
CA SER A 6 -12.08 -5.66 45.66
C SER A 6 -11.99 -4.97 44.29
N ILE A 7 -11.26 -3.86 44.23
CA ILE A 7 -10.86 -3.20 42.99
C ILE A 7 -9.52 -3.81 42.55
N ILE A 8 -9.50 -4.48 41.41
CA ILE A 8 -8.27 -4.96 40.76
C ILE A 8 -7.79 -3.83 39.84
N ILE A 9 -6.72 -3.14 40.23
CA ILE A 9 -5.96 -2.23 39.35
C ILE A 9 -5.00 -3.10 38.54
N GLY A 10 -5.28 -3.23 37.24
CA GLY A 10 -4.36 -3.84 36.28
C GLY A 10 -3.20 -2.88 36.01
N ILE A 11 -2.03 -3.18 36.57
CA ILE A 11 -0.77 -2.53 36.19
C ILE A 11 -0.37 -3.05 34.81
N THR A 12 -0.48 -2.22 33.79
CA THR A 12 0.11 -2.48 32.47
C THR A 12 1.62 -2.34 32.60
N LEU A 13 2.33 -3.46 32.69
CA LEU A 13 3.78 -3.52 32.52
C LEU A 13 4.11 -3.10 31.10
N CYS A 14 4.52 -1.85 30.91
CA CYS A 14 5.17 -1.41 29.69
C CYS A 14 6.57 -2.05 29.67
N SER A 15 6.70 -3.22 29.06
CA SER A 15 8.02 -3.79 28.79
C SER A 15 8.72 -2.88 27.78
N SER A 16 9.77 -2.20 28.21
CA SER A 16 10.69 -1.51 27.31
C SER A 16 11.30 -2.55 26.36
N VAL A 17 10.80 -2.60 25.14
CA VAL A 17 11.39 -3.42 24.09
C VAL A 17 12.72 -2.76 23.74
N TRP A 18 13.81 -3.51 23.86
CA TRP A 18 15.12 -3.10 23.33
C TRP A 18 15.02 -3.10 21.80
N CYS A 19 14.50 -2.02 21.25
CA CYS A 19 14.38 -1.79 19.81
C CYS A 19 15.74 -1.34 19.26
N GLN A 20 16.75 -2.20 19.33
CA GLN A 20 18.02 -1.95 18.66
C GLN A 20 18.10 -2.83 17.42
N ASN A 21 18.08 -2.19 16.25
CA ASN A 21 18.19 -2.87 14.96
C ASN A 21 19.43 -3.76 14.93
N LYS A 22 19.29 -4.95 14.33
CA LYS A 22 20.38 -5.90 14.16
C LYS A 22 21.61 -5.21 13.57
N LEU A 23 22.79 -5.49 14.13
CA LEU A 23 23.99 -4.86 13.63
C LEU A 23 24.43 -5.51 12.30
N GLY A 24 24.49 -4.73 11.21
CA GLY A 24 25.08 -5.15 9.94
C GLY A 24 26.61 -5.27 10.02
N GLY A 25 27.22 -5.79 8.96
CA GLY A 25 28.67 -5.92 8.84
C GLY A 25 29.39 -4.57 8.89
N ILE A 26 30.70 -4.61 9.15
CA ILE A 26 31.54 -3.40 9.18
C ILE A 26 31.52 -2.76 7.77
N GLY A 27 31.20 -1.47 7.70
CA GLY A 27 31.08 -0.72 6.43
C GLY A 27 29.66 -0.51 5.92
N SER A 28 28.63 -1.02 6.59
CA SER A 28 27.23 -0.76 6.22
C SER A 28 26.78 0.65 6.65
N TRP A 29 26.24 1.43 5.71
CA TRP A 29 25.51 2.66 6.02
C TRP A 29 24.24 2.33 6.79
N ARG A 30 23.85 3.23 7.71
CA ARG A 30 22.57 3.16 8.42
C ARG A 30 21.84 4.47 8.36
N GLU A 31 20.53 4.34 8.23
CA GLU A 31 19.62 5.45 8.26
C GLU A 31 19.08 5.64 9.67
N HIS A 32 18.98 6.89 10.10
CA HIS A 32 18.39 7.29 11.36
C HIS A 32 17.22 8.23 11.06
N TYR A 33 16.08 7.65 10.68
CA TYR A 33 14.85 8.39 10.45
C TYR A 33 13.93 8.38 11.67
N ASN A 34 13.08 9.40 11.77
CA ASN A 34 12.00 9.42 12.75
C ASN A 34 10.86 8.49 12.28
N ASN A 35 10.61 7.42 13.04
CA ASN A 35 9.56 6.43 12.77
C ASN A 35 8.31 6.62 13.63
N GLN A 36 8.18 7.75 14.34
CA GLN A 36 7.06 7.98 15.26
C GLN A 36 5.70 8.08 14.54
N SER A 37 5.69 8.42 13.25
CA SER A 37 4.47 8.55 12.44
C SER A 37 4.38 7.43 11.42
N VAL A 38 3.78 6.31 11.80
CA VAL A 38 3.34 5.27 10.86
C VAL A 38 2.07 5.77 10.15
N GLN A 39 2.11 5.85 8.83
CA GLN A 39 1.01 6.34 7.99
C GLN A 39 0.09 5.21 7.52
N GLN A 40 0.63 4.01 7.36
CA GLN A 40 -0.12 2.86 6.88
C GLN A 40 0.43 1.57 7.48
N VAL A 41 -0.47 0.61 7.73
CA VAL A 41 -0.13 -0.75 8.13
C VAL A 41 -0.82 -1.73 7.19
N ALA A 42 -0.07 -2.72 6.71
CA ALA A 42 -0.58 -3.79 5.85
C ALA A 42 -0.02 -5.15 6.30
N ILE A 43 -0.69 -6.23 5.92
CA ILE A 43 -0.23 -7.59 6.19
C ILE A 43 0.33 -8.15 4.88
N ALA A 44 1.61 -8.51 4.89
CA ALA A 44 2.23 -9.26 3.81
C ALA A 44 1.96 -10.75 4.01
N THR A 45 1.35 -11.38 3.01
CA THR A 45 1.16 -12.84 2.96
C THR A 45 1.52 -13.36 1.57
N GLY A 46 2.18 -14.51 1.49
CA GLY A 46 2.58 -15.12 0.21
C GLY A 46 3.43 -16.37 0.42
N ALA A 47 3.41 -17.30 -0.54
CA ALA A 47 4.29 -18.46 -0.51
C ALA A 47 5.73 -18.02 -0.81
N GLY A 48 6.60 -18.07 0.21
CA GLY A 48 8.02 -17.69 0.05
C GLY A 48 8.31 -16.18 0.18
N SER A 49 7.44 -15.41 0.85
CA SER A 49 7.67 -13.98 1.13
C SER A 49 9.01 -13.75 1.86
N THR A 50 9.96 -13.15 1.13
CA THR A 50 11.34 -12.82 1.53
C THR A 50 11.52 -11.33 1.79
N ILE A 51 10.44 -10.58 1.98
CA ILE A 51 10.53 -9.18 2.36
C ILE A 51 11.15 -9.10 3.77
N GLY A 52 12.33 -8.50 3.88
CA GLY A 52 13.08 -8.34 5.13
C GLY A 52 14.22 -9.34 5.34
N THR A 53 14.25 -10.47 4.63
CA THR A 53 15.45 -11.33 4.66
C THR A 53 16.63 -10.56 4.07
N THR A 54 17.66 -10.33 4.90
CA THR A 54 18.91 -9.70 4.48
C THR A 54 19.36 -10.27 3.13
N ILE A 55 19.63 -9.37 2.17
CA ILE A 55 20.24 -9.70 0.87
C ILE A 55 21.37 -10.71 1.12
N GLY A 56 21.20 -11.95 0.65
CA GLY A 56 22.18 -13.04 0.81
C GLY A 56 21.94 -14.06 1.94
N THR A 57 20.78 -14.08 2.61
CA THR A 57 20.44 -15.13 3.60
C THR A 57 19.43 -16.14 3.07
N THR A 58 19.70 -17.43 3.31
CA THR A 58 19.06 -18.58 2.66
C THR A 58 17.59 -18.80 3.03
N LYS A 59 16.79 -19.09 2.00
CA LYS A 59 15.38 -19.51 2.05
C LYS A 59 15.17 -20.68 3.03
N THR A 60 14.24 -20.55 3.99
CA THR A 60 13.62 -21.72 4.63
C THR A 60 12.23 -21.91 4.05
N ASN A 61 12.13 -22.90 3.16
CA ASN A 61 10.91 -23.26 2.47
C ASN A 61 9.87 -23.79 3.47
N ASN A 62 8.60 -23.39 3.29
CA ASN A 62 7.37 -24.03 3.79
C ASN A 62 6.63 -23.44 5.00
N THR A 63 6.70 -22.13 5.26
CA THR A 63 5.63 -21.46 6.03
C THR A 63 5.29 -20.14 5.35
N SER A 64 4.01 -19.82 5.15
CA SER A 64 3.56 -18.52 4.66
C SER A 64 4.04 -17.45 5.64
N ALA A 65 5.19 -16.83 5.35
CA ALA A 65 5.73 -15.80 6.22
C ALA A 65 4.73 -14.65 6.25
N LYS A 66 4.22 -14.36 7.45
CA LYS A 66 3.33 -13.23 7.71
C LYS A 66 4.20 -12.11 8.22
N TRP A 67 4.30 -11.05 7.43
CA TRP A 67 4.98 -9.84 7.85
C TRP A 67 3.95 -8.75 8.06
N LEU A 68 4.15 -7.92 9.08
CA LEU A 68 3.42 -6.68 9.21
C LEU A 68 4.28 -5.57 8.60
N ILE A 69 3.75 -4.94 7.56
CA ILE A 69 4.38 -3.81 6.88
C ILE A 69 3.84 -2.54 7.53
N ALA A 70 4.73 -1.68 8.00
CA ALA A 70 4.41 -0.37 8.54
C ALA A 70 5.17 0.70 7.76
N ALA A 71 4.45 1.51 7.00
CA ALA A 71 5.02 2.58 6.20
C ALA A 71 5.11 3.87 7.02
N THR A 72 6.30 4.45 7.09
CA THR A 72 6.54 5.81 7.59
C THR A 72 6.83 6.73 6.40
N PRO A 73 6.86 8.06 6.56
CA PRO A 73 7.23 8.96 5.47
C PRO A 73 8.61 8.69 4.87
N TYR A 74 9.52 8.02 5.58
CA TYR A 74 10.93 7.92 5.18
C TYR A 74 11.40 6.49 4.91
N GLN A 75 10.81 5.50 5.56
CA GLN A 75 11.20 4.10 5.44
C GLN A 75 10.03 3.17 5.79
N ILE A 76 10.19 1.90 5.43
CA ILE A 76 9.25 0.84 5.70
C ILE A 76 9.80 -0.05 6.79
N ALA A 77 9.02 -0.26 7.83
CA ALA A 77 9.30 -1.24 8.87
C ALA A 77 8.56 -2.55 8.56
N LEU A 78 9.28 -3.65 8.66
CA LEU A 78 8.79 -5.00 8.45
C LEU A 78 8.92 -5.74 9.77
N VAL A 79 7.79 -6.21 10.29
CA VAL A 79 7.75 -6.92 11.56
C VAL A 79 7.40 -8.37 11.28
N ASP A 80 8.31 -9.27 11.68
CA ASP A 80 8.12 -10.70 11.50
C ASP A 80 7.25 -11.32 12.61
N SER A 81 6.97 -12.62 12.50
CA SER A 81 6.19 -13.37 13.50
C SER A 81 6.84 -13.45 14.91
N LYS A 82 8.13 -13.14 15.03
CA LYS A 82 8.90 -13.10 16.28
C LYS A 82 9.04 -11.68 16.84
N ASN A 83 8.40 -10.69 16.20
CA ASN A 83 8.54 -9.26 16.49
C ASN A 83 9.94 -8.70 16.23
N GLU A 84 10.73 -9.35 15.37
CA GLU A 84 11.95 -8.75 14.82
C GLU A 84 11.56 -7.69 13.78
N ILE A 85 12.28 -6.56 13.79
CA ILE A 85 12.01 -5.42 12.92
C ILE A 85 13.16 -5.27 11.93
N ASP A 86 12.82 -5.36 10.65
CA ASP A 86 13.69 -4.97 9.55
C ASP A 86 13.22 -3.63 8.96
N LEU A 87 14.19 -2.80 8.56
CA LEU A 87 13.91 -1.50 7.95
C LEU A 87 14.38 -1.52 6.49
N ILE A 88 13.51 -1.05 5.60
CA ILE A 88 13.82 -0.83 4.19
C ILE A 88 13.70 0.67 3.91
N GLY A 89 14.83 1.26 3.49
CA GLY A 89 14.92 2.65 3.06
C GLY A 89 15.85 2.81 1.85
N LYS A 90 16.37 4.02 1.66
CA LYS A 90 17.18 4.37 0.48
C LYS A 90 18.51 3.59 0.45
N SER A 91 19.09 3.36 1.63
CA SER A 91 20.29 2.54 1.84
C SER A 91 20.08 1.07 1.47
N ASN A 92 18.83 0.62 1.38
CA ASN A 92 18.44 -0.73 0.97
C ASN A 92 18.02 -0.80 -0.51
N GLY A 93 18.15 0.29 -1.27
CA GLY A 93 17.86 0.32 -2.71
C GLY A 93 16.56 1.01 -3.10
N LEU A 94 15.78 1.56 -2.16
CA LEU A 94 14.64 2.42 -2.52
C LEU A 94 15.11 3.65 -3.28
N HIS A 95 14.34 4.07 -4.29
CA HIS A 95 14.75 5.18 -5.16
C HIS A 95 14.44 6.55 -4.58
N ASP A 96 13.48 6.65 -3.65
CA ASP A 96 13.04 7.94 -3.11
C ASP A 96 12.67 7.93 -1.62
N MET A 97 12.37 9.11 -1.11
CA MET A 97 11.81 9.35 0.23
C MET A 97 10.44 10.02 0.12
N GLY A 98 9.72 10.13 1.23
CA GLY A 98 8.37 10.70 1.23
C GLY A 98 7.36 9.68 0.72
N ILE A 99 7.25 8.54 1.40
CA ILE A 99 6.24 7.53 1.07
C ILE A 99 4.85 8.15 1.23
N ALA A 100 4.01 7.99 0.20
CA ALA A 100 2.63 8.46 0.18
C ALA A 100 1.67 7.33 0.57
N CYS A 101 1.84 6.16 -0.04
CA CYS A 101 1.08 4.96 0.27
C CYS A 101 1.83 3.71 -0.23
N THR A 102 1.41 2.56 0.28
CA THR A 102 1.98 1.24 -0.04
C THR A 102 0.86 0.23 -0.25
N ALA A 103 1.14 -0.82 -0.99
CA ALA A 103 0.26 -1.96 -1.13
C ALA A 103 1.07 -3.25 -1.28
N TRP A 104 0.49 -4.37 -0.84
CA TRP A 104 1.12 -5.69 -0.92
C TRP A 104 0.37 -6.56 -1.92
N ASP A 105 1.09 -7.08 -2.91
CA ASP A 105 0.60 -8.11 -3.82
C ASP A 105 0.98 -9.49 -3.29
N SER A 106 -0.02 -10.23 -2.82
CA SER A 106 0.17 -11.60 -2.33
C SER A 106 0.39 -12.63 -3.44
N GLU A 107 -0.06 -12.36 -4.67
CA GLU A 107 0.08 -13.30 -5.79
C GLU A 107 1.54 -13.39 -6.24
N GLN A 108 2.21 -12.24 -6.36
CA GLN A 108 3.62 -12.17 -6.81
C GLN A 108 4.61 -11.90 -5.68
N SER A 109 4.13 -11.82 -4.44
CA SER A 109 4.93 -11.55 -3.23
C SER A 109 5.83 -10.32 -3.36
N GLN A 110 5.21 -9.19 -3.69
CA GLN A 110 5.90 -7.92 -3.93
C GLN A 110 5.19 -6.75 -3.26
N MET A 111 5.96 -5.74 -2.90
CA MET A 111 5.48 -4.52 -2.25
C MET A 111 5.57 -3.35 -3.21
N ILE A 112 4.45 -2.67 -3.38
CA ILE A 112 4.34 -1.46 -4.19
C ILE A 112 4.45 -0.29 -3.22
N ILE A 113 5.33 0.67 -3.53
CA ILE A 113 5.58 1.88 -2.75
C ILE A 113 5.38 3.07 -3.67
N ALA A 114 4.38 3.91 -3.39
CA ALA A 114 4.21 5.18 -4.08
C ALA A 114 4.77 6.31 -3.22
N TYR A 115 5.49 7.22 -3.86
CA TYR A 115 6.08 8.40 -3.23
C TYR A 115 5.25 9.66 -3.49
N GLN A 116 5.42 10.67 -2.64
CA GLN A 116 4.75 11.96 -2.73
C GLN A 116 5.05 12.70 -4.05
N ASN A 117 6.22 12.47 -4.63
CA ASN A 117 6.62 13.04 -5.92
C ASN A 117 6.12 12.24 -7.13
N SER A 118 5.27 11.23 -6.91
CA SER A 118 4.70 10.36 -7.95
C SER A 118 5.69 9.39 -8.60
N ASN A 119 6.87 9.17 -8.01
CA ASN A 119 7.66 7.99 -8.29
C ASN A 119 7.00 6.75 -7.64
N ILE A 120 7.25 5.57 -8.19
CA ILE A 120 6.74 4.30 -7.66
C ILE A 120 7.87 3.28 -7.68
N ASP A 121 8.05 2.57 -6.57
CA ASP A 121 8.93 1.40 -6.49
C ASP A 121 8.11 0.12 -6.31
N ILE A 122 8.56 -0.95 -6.95
CA ILE A 122 8.08 -2.30 -6.74
C ILE A 122 9.24 -3.10 -6.17
N VAL A 123 9.09 -3.56 -4.93
CA VAL A 123 10.08 -4.36 -4.21
C VAL A 123 9.67 -5.82 -4.28
N GLN A 124 10.50 -6.63 -4.94
CA GLN A 124 10.30 -8.07 -5.06
C GLN A 124 11.61 -8.79 -4.72
N GLU A 125 11.56 -9.67 -3.72
CA GLU A 125 12.74 -10.32 -3.14
C GLU A 125 13.87 -9.30 -2.82
N ASP A 126 15.00 -9.35 -3.53
CA ASP A 126 16.17 -8.47 -3.37
C ASP A 126 16.26 -7.36 -4.43
N GLN A 127 15.24 -7.23 -5.27
CA GLN A 127 15.21 -6.27 -6.37
C GLN A 127 14.20 -5.15 -6.10
N VAL A 128 14.56 -3.94 -6.55
CA VAL A 128 13.69 -2.77 -6.52
C VAL A 128 13.57 -2.25 -7.95
N PHE A 129 12.36 -2.32 -8.50
CA PHE A 129 12.02 -1.79 -9.82
C PHE A 129 11.36 -0.43 -9.67
N SER A 130 11.92 0.59 -10.34
CA SER A 130 11.33 1.94 -10.32
C SER A 130 10.48 2.19 -11.57
N ILE A 131 9.28 2.74 -11.36
CA ILE A 131 8.39 3.26 -12.39
C ILE A 131 8.31 4.78 -12.21
N ASN A 132 9.15 5.49 -12.94
CA ASN A 132 9.30 6.95 -12.81
C ASN A 132 8.58 7.74 -13.92
N ASP A 133 7.87 7.06 -14.83
CA ASP A 133 7.11 7.66 -15.92
C ASP A 133 6.15 8.75 -15.43
N LEU A 134 5.45 8.49 -14.31
CA LEU A 134 4.54 9.46 -13.73
C LEU A 134 5.31 10.66 -13.14
N LEU A 135 6.43 10.44 -12.44
CA LEU A 135 7.30 11.52 -11.95
C LEU A 135 7.78 12.42 -13.10
N LEU A 136 8.21 11.85 -14.22
CA LEU A 136 8.79 12.56 -15.35
C LEU A 136 7.75 13.22 -16.28
N SER A 137 6.53 12.70 -16.32
CA SER A 137 5.48 13.18 -17.22
C SER A 137 5.06 14.62 -16.90
N SER A 138 4.94 15.45 -17.95
CA SER A 138 4.37 16.80 -17.89
C SER A 138 2.90 16.87 -18.28
N LEU A 139 2.27 15.72 -18.59
CA LEU A 139 0.90 15.65 -19.09
C LEU A 139 -0.13 16.14 -18.06
N TYR A 140 0.15 15.99 -16.76
CA TYR A 140 -0.76 16.31 -15.68
C TYR A 140 -0.10 17.27 -14.70
N GLY A 141 -0.79 18.37 -14.37
CA GLY A 141 -0.27 19.37 -13.44
C GLY A 141 -0.20 18.89 -11.98
N ASN A 142 -1.19 18.11 -11.54
CA ASN A 142 -1.24 17.56 -10.18
C ASN A 142 -1.26 16.03 -10.22
N LYS A 143 -0.11 15.41 -9.94
CA LYS A 143 0.10 13.96 -10.02
C LYS A 143 0.04 13.24 -8.68
N LYS A 144 -0.38 13.95 -7.62
CA LYS A 144 -0.46 13.41 -6.27
C LYS A 144 -1.16 12.04 -6.28
N ILE A 145 -0.49 11.06 -5.69
CA ILE A 145 -1.02 9.72 -5.46
C ILE A 145 -1.77 9.71 -4.14
N ASN A 146 -2.98 9.15 -4.14
CA ASN A 146 -3.90 9.11 -3.01
C ASN A 146 -4.02 7.73 -2.37
N ASP A 147 -4.07 6.67 -3.19
CA ASP A 147 -4.20 5.28 -2.73
C ASP A 147 -3.72 4.29 -3.79
N ILE A 148 -3.37 3.07 -3.37
CA ILE A 148 -3.06 1.95 -4.27
C ILE A 148 -3.99 0.78 -3.92
N PHE A 149 -4.72 0.31 -4.91
CA PHE A 149 -5.53 -0.89 -4.81
C PHE A 149 -5.00 -1.97 -5.76
N ILE A 150 -4.83 -3.20 -5.27
CA ILE A 150 -4.32 -4.32 -6.07
C ILE A 150 -5.46 -5.29 -6.34
N LEU A 151 -5.60 -5.68 -7.59
CA LEU A 151 -6.55 -6.70 -8.02
C LEU A 151 -5.90 -7.55 -9.10
N HIS A 152 -5.59 -8.81 -8.74
CA HIS A 152 -4.80 -9.73 -9.55
C HIS A 152 -3.46 -9.10 -9.97
N ASN A 153 -3.13 -9.16 -11.27
CA ASN A 153 -1.88 -8.64 -11.82
C ASN A 153 -1.83 -7.11 -11.98
N TRP A 154 -2.85 -6.36 -11.58
CA TRP A 154 -2.86 -4.90 -11.76
C TRP A 154 -2.90 -4.16 -10.44
N ALA A 155 -2.09 -3.09 -10.35
CA ALA A 155 -2.22 -2.07 -9.32
C ALA A 155 -2.93 -0.85 -9.91
N PHE A 156 -4.02 -0.45 -9.26
CA PHE A 156 -4.80 0.74 -9.52
C PHE A 156 -4.32 1.84 -8.59
N VAL A 157 -3.56 2.78 -9.14
CA VAL A 157 -3.02 3.93 -8.42
C VAL A 157 -3.98 5.10 -8.58
N SER A 158 -4.67 5.45 -7.49
CA SER A 158 -5.59 6.58 -7.44
C SER A 158 -4.79 7.88 -7.39
N THR A 159 -5.06 8.81 -8.31
CA THR A 159 -4.34 10.09 -8.40
C THR A 159 -5.28 11.28 -8.50
N ASN A 160 -4.73 12.49 -8.39
CA ASN A 160 -5.46 13.74 -8.58
C ASN A 160 -5.89 14.04 -10.04
N PHE A 161 -5.61 13.15 -10.99
CA PHE A 161 -6.08 13.29 -12.37
C PHE A 161 -6.87 12.08 -12.87
N GLY A 162 -6.79 10.93 -12.22
CA GLY A 162 -7.52 9.72 -12.61
C GLY A 162 -6.99 8.49 -11.89
N ILE A 163 -7.01 7.36 -12.59
CA ILE A 163 -6.49 6.09 -12.09
C ILE A 163 -5.39 5.63 -13.04
N VAL A 164 -4.17 5.46 -12.54
CA VAL A 164 -3.08 4.84 -13.31
C VAL A 164 -3.12 3.34 -13.08
N VAL A 165 -3.14 2.56 -14.15
CA VAL A 165 -3.12 1.09 -14.08
C VAL A 165 -1.71 0.63 -14.36
N ILE A 166 -1.10 -0.07 -13.42
CA ILE A 166 0.24 -0.65 -13.53
C ILE A 166 0.10 -2.15 -13.76
N ASP A 167 0.80 -2.68 -14.75
CA ASP A 167 0.96 -4.12 -14.93
C ASP A 167 2.08 -4.62 -14.01
N LEU A 168 1.70 -5.37 -12.98
CA LEU A 168 2.61 -5.82 -11.93
C LEU A 168 3.59 -6.90 -12.41
N THR A 169 3.27 -7.67 -13.45
CA THR A 169 4.22 -8.63 -14.03
C THR A 169 5.31 -7.93 -14.83
N LYS A 170 4.94 -6.86 -15.55
CA LYS A 170 5.85 -6.17 -16.46
C LYS A 170 6.54 -4.96 -15.84
N HIS A 171 6.10 -4.55 -14.65
CA HIS A 171 6.54 -3.33 -13.97
C HIS A 171 6.44 -2.09 -14.87
N GLU A 172 5.31 -1.92 -15.57
CA GLU A 172 5.07 -0.79 -16.47
C GLU A 172 3.69 -0.17 -16.28
N ILE A 173 3.55 1.12 -16.64
CA ILE A 173 2.23 1.74 -16.75
C ILE A 173 1.52 1.14 -17.97
N LYS A 174 0.40 0.48 -17.72
CA LYS A 174 -0.43 -0.16 -18.73
C LYS A 174 -1.41 0.82 -19.38
N ASP A 175 -2.08 1.61 -18.55
CA ASP A 175 -3.16 2.50 -19.00
C ASP A 175 -3.43 3.62 -17.98
N THR A 176 -4.21 4.62 -18.38
CA THR A 176 -4.75 5.66 -17.50
C THR A 176 -6.25 5.78 -17.71
N TRP A 177 -7.01 5.56 -16.64
CA TRP A 177 -8.47 5.54 -16.65
C TRP A 177 -9.05 6.78 -15.99
N PHE A 178 -10.17 7.24 -16.54
CA PHE A 178 -10.89 8.42 -16.09
C PHE A 178 -12.34 8.03 -15.82
N PRO A 179 -12.74 7.79 -14.56
CA PRO A 179 -14.08 7.30 -14.23
C PRO A 179 -15.22 8.18 -14.75
N ASN A 180 -14.97 9.47 -14.96
CA ASN A 180 -15.92 10.43 -15.51
C ASN A 180 -16.27 10.23 -17.00
N ASN A 181 -15.67 9.24 -17.69
CA ASN A 181 -15.89 8.90 -19.10
C ASN A 181 -15.67 10.03 -20.12
N ASN A 182 -15.08 11.15 -19.73
CA ASN A 182 -14.82 12.30 -20.62
C ASN A 182 -13.32 12.57 -20.82
N ARG A 183 -12.45 11.71 -20.26
CA ARG A 183 -10.98 11.81 -20.31
C ARG A 183 -10.44 13.13 -19.76
N GLN A 184 -11.21 13.80 -18.90
CA GLN A 184 -10.74 14.97 -18.16
C GLN A 184 -10.19 14.54 -16.82
N ASN A 185 -9.24 15.33 -16.31
CA ASN A 185 -8.70 15.11 -14.98
C ASN A 185 -9.83 15.06 -13.94
N THR A 186 -9.84 14.02 -13.13
CA THR A 186 -10.71 13.95 -11.97
C THR A 186 -9.93 13.39 -10.79
N ILE A 187 -10.04 14.06 -9.65
CA ILE A 187 -9.42 13.59 -8.42
C ILE A 187 -10.08 12.27 -8.03
N THR A 188 -9.29 11.20 -8.05
CA THR A 188 -9.69 9.88 -7.57
C THR A 188 -9.02 9.65 -6.23
N TYR A 189 -9.82 9.49 -5.19
CA TYR A 189 -9.34 9.31 -3.83
C TYR A 189 -8.98 7.86 -3.54
N GLN A 190 -9.80 6.93 -4.01
CA GLN A 190 -9.65 5.51 -3.70
C GLN A 190 -10.29 4.63 -4.79
N VAL A 191 -9.73 3.44 -4.96
CA VAL A 191 -10.33 2.35 -5.74
C VAL A 191 -10.52 1.14 -4.84
N SER A 192 -11.60 0.40 -5.04
CA SER A 192 -11.86 -0.89 -4.38
C SER A 192 -12.67 -1.79 -5.30
N CYS A 193 -12.99 -3.02 -4.88
CA CYS A 193 -13.87 -3.88 -5.63
C CYS A 193 -14.86 -4.65 -4.75
N THR A 194 -15.98 -5.02 -5.35
CA THR A 194 -16.79 -6.17 -4.96
C THR A 194 -16.49 -7.34 -5.91
N ALA A 195 -17.16 -8.46 -5.70
CA ALA A 195 -17.12 -9.61 -6.60
C ALA A 195 -17.64 -9.28 -8.01
N THR A 196 -18.43 -8.22 -8.18
CA THR A 196 -19.09 -7.87 -9.43
C THR A 196 -18.59 -6.57 -10.05
N ASP A 197 -18.06 -5.64 -9.24
CA ASP A 197 -17.78 -4.29 -9.69
C ASP A 197 -16.48 -3.75 -9.10
N LEU A 198 -15.70 -3.08 -9.94
CA LEU A 198 -14.66 -2.16 -9.52
C LEU A 198 -15.32 -0.82 -9.17
N ILE A 199 -14.92 -0.21 -8.07
CA ILE A 199 -15.51 1.01 -7.52
C ILE A 199 -14.41 2.07 -7.44
N ALA A 200 -14.68 3.26 -7.96
CA ALA A 200 -13.80 4.43 -7.85
C ALA A 200 -14.52 5.55 -7.10
N VAL A 201 -13.87 6.04 -6.05
CA VAL A 201 -14.32 7.21 -5.27
C VAL A 201 -13.62 8.43 -5.83
N THR A 202 -14.38 9.38 -6.35
CA THR A 202 -13.87 10.61 -6.97
C THR A 202 -14.43 11.85 -6.30
N GLU A 203 -13.86 13.01 -6.61
CA GLU A 203 -14.42 14.32 -6.20
C GLU A 203 -15.87 14.54 -6.67
N ASN A 204 -16.28 13.85 -7.75
CA ASN A 204 -17.60 13.97 -8.36
C ASN A 204 -18.54 12.81 -7.96
N GLY A 205 -18.23 12.09 -6.88
CA GLY A 205 -19.02 10.95 -6.38
C GLY A 205 -18.41 9.59 -6.70
N ILE A 206 -19.23 8.54 -6.58
CA ILE A 206 -18.80 7.15 -6.74
C ILE A 206 -19.16 6.65 -8.15
N TRP A 207 -18.21 5.95 -8.75
CA TRP A 207 -18.34 5.31 -10.06
C TRP A 207 -18.09 3.81 -9.96
N THR A 208 -18.81 3.02 -10.75
CA THR A 208 -18.66 1.56 -10.83
C THR A 208 -18.34 1.10 -12.24
N CYS A 209 -17.46 0.12 -12.38
CA CYS A 209 -17.19 -0.58 -13.63
C CYS A 209 -17.37 -2.08 -13.41
N PRO A 210 -18.14 -2.80 -14.25
CA PRO A 210 -18.32 -4.24 -14.10
C PRO A 210 -17.01 -5.04 -14.17
N LEU A 211 -16.89 -6.03 -13.29
CA LEU A 211 -15.88 -7.08 -13.28
C LEU A 211 -16.52 -8.37 -13.82
N LYS A 212 -16.09 -8.84 -15.00
CA LYS A 212 -16.59 -10.07 -15.62
C LYS A 212 -15.46 -11.07 -15.78
N ASN A 213 -15.48 -12.18 -15.04
CA ASN A 213 -14.45 -13.23 -15.11
C ASN A 213 -13.02 -12.65 -15.02
N ASN A 214 -12.78 -11.75 -14.07
CA ASN A 214 -11.51 -11.03 -13.88
C ASN A 214 -11.09 -10.11 -15.05
N TRP A 215 -11.99 -9.81 -15.99
CA TRP A 215 -11.81 -8.78 -17.00
C TRP A 215 -12.53 -7.49 -16.60
N ILE A 216 -11.85 -6.37 -16.87
CA ILE A 216 -12.36 -5.02 -16.64
C ILE A 216 -12.41 -4.29 -17.98
N THR A 217 -13.54 -3.66 -18.27
CA THR A 217 -13.80 -3.01 -19.57
C THR A 217 -13.62 -1.50 -19.56
N ASN A 218 -13.14 -0.91 -18.45
CA ASN A 218 -13.02 0.54 -18.26
C ASN A 218 -14.30 1.30 -18.67
N ALA A 219 -15.46 0.74 -18.31
CA ALA A 219 -16.78 1.26 -18.65
C ALA A 219 -17.50 1.69 -17.37
N TRP A 220 -17.28 2.93 -16.97
CA TRP A 220 -17.73 3.45 -15.69
C TRP A 220 -19.18 3.95 -15.73
N GLN A 221 -19.89 3.76 -14.63
CA GLN A 221 -21.25 4.26 -14.41
C GLN A 221 -21.29 5.03 -13.10
N ASN A 222 -21.84 6.25 -13.12
CA ASN A 222 -21.97 7.06 -11.92
C ASN A 222 -23.13 6.54 -11.06
N ILE A 223 -22.92 6.47 -9.75
CA ILE A 223 -23.97 6.19 -8.78
C ILE A 223 -24.46 7.52 -8.20
N ALA A 224 -25.53 8.06 -8.80
CA ALA A 224 -26.02 9.41 -8.51
C ALA A 224 -26.33 9.67 -7.03
N SER A 225 -26.72 8.64 -6.27
CA SER A 225 -27.03 8.73 -4.85
C SER A 225 -25.86 9.17 -3.97
N TYR A 226 -24.62 9.03 -4.45
CA TYR A 226 -23.40 9.41 -3.70
C TYR A 226 -22.79 10.74 -4.16
N ASN A 227 -23.40 11.41 -5.12
CA ASN A 227 -22.90 12.70 -5.61
C ASN A 227 -23.02 13.77 -4.52
N ASN A 228 -22.01 14.63 -4.42
CA ASN A 228 -21.94 15.74 -3.45
C ASN A 228 -21.90 15.34 -1.97
N LEU A 229 -21.66 14.08 -1.64
CA LEU A 229 -21.53 13.63 -0.24
C LEU A 229 -20.12 13.79 0.34
N GLY A 230 -19.14 14.25 -0.46
CA GLY A 230 -17.77 14.49 -0.01
C GLY A 230 -17.01 13.23 0.42
N ILE A 231 -17.41 12.08 -0.10
CA ILE A 231 -16.82 10.77 0.22
C ILE A 231 -15.41 10.71 -0.36
N GLN A 232 -14.44 10.36 0.47
CA GLN A 232 -13.03 10.21 0.07
C GLN A 232 -12.47 8.83 0.37
N LYS A 233 -13.18 8.03 1.18
CA LYS A 233 -12.73 6.72 1.60
C LYS A 233 -13.90 5.76 1.68
N ILE A 234 -13.65 4.53 1.31
CA ILE A 234 -14.54 3.39 1.42
C ILE A 234 -13.78 2.21 2.01
N THR A 235 -14.51 1.29 2.63
CA THR A 235 -13.96 0.02 3.11
C THR A 235 -14.86 -1.12 2.70
N GLN A 236 -14.26 -2.28 2.44
CA GLN A 236 -14.99 -3.47 2.02
C GLN A 236 -14.94 -4.50 3.15
N TYR A 237 -16.10 -5.07 3.46
CA TYR A 237 -16.22 -6.20 4.38
C TYR A 237 -17.30 -7.16 3.88
N ASN A 238 -17.01 -8.46 3.82
CA ASN A 238 -17.93 -9.51 3.34
C ASN A 238 -18.61 -9.17 2.01
N ASN A 239 -17.83 -8.69 1.03
CA ASN A 239 -18.32 -8.30 -0.29
C ASN A 239 -19.33 -7.14 -0.30
N GLN A 240 -19.39 -6.36 0.78
CA GLN A 240 -20.17 -5.13 0.89
C GLN A 240 -19.23 -3.95 1.09
N VAL A 241 -19.60 -2.81 0.51
CA VAL A 241 -18.83 -1.57 0.62
C VAL A 241 -19.51 -0.62 1.60
N TRP A 242 -18.72 -0.10 2.50
CA TRP A 242 -19.09 0.88 3.51
C TRP A 242 -18.43 2.21 3.15
N VAL A 243 -19.25 3.25 3.21
CA VAL A 243 -18.94 4.64 2.85
C VAL A 243 -18.83 5.47 4.12
#